data_AF-A0A7L0ZX04-F1
#
_entry.id   AF-A0A7L0ZX04-F1
#
_cell.length_a   1.000
_cell.length_b   1.000
_cell.length_c   1.000
_cell.angle_alpha   90.00
_cell.angle_beta   90.00
_cell.angle_gamma   90.00
#
_symmetry.space_group_name_H-M   'P 1'
#
loop_
_entity.id
_entity.type
_entity.pdbx_description
1 polymer ?
#
loop_
_entity_poly.entity_id
_entity_poly.type
_entity_poly.pdbx_seq_one_letter_code
_entity_poly.pdbx_strand_id
1 'polypeptide(L)'
;MAEQGEKDPEYPEYREYQRLEDCEEDSPPGEDEEELLLHVTEGPTDSWHHIKDLDSFFTKISWHSPWFLNPPPHIYHFHQRNGFACVVVSDVLELVQFLFVVTFSTFLLCCVDYDVLFATRPLNQSHVPEHTKVTLPDAVLPAPQCARRLRGSGWLLFLLVLAGMVWLCRLVTALRRLVGYWEIRSFYTRALGIPADELCNHSWQSVQARLLALQRRQPLCVPRRELTELDIHHRILRFRNYTVAMVNKSLLPVRFHLPLLGPVVFLTRGLQFNLELLLFRGPAALFQNTWSLRPQVKRAGARRALARGL
;
A
#
# COMPACT_ATOMS: atom_id res chain seq x y z
N MET A 1 -8.54 -44.03 50.92
CA MET A 1 -9.50 -42.89 50.94
C MET A 1 -8.72 -41.69 50.43
N ALA A 2 -8.85 -41.32 49.15
CA ALA A 2 -9.99 -40.56 48.58
C ALA A 2 -10.09 -39.20 49.31
N GLU A 3 -10.10 -38.01 48.72
CA GLU A 3 -10.25 -37.43 47.36
C GLU A 3 -9.79 -35.95 47.49
N GLN A 4 -9.14 -35.29 46.51
CA GLN A 4 -9.74 -34.47 45.41
C GLN A 4 -10.52 -33.23 45.91
N GLY A 5 -10.46 -32.02 45.37
CA GLY A 5 -9.78 -31.36 44.24
C GLY A 5 -9.74 -29.85 44.57
N GLU A 6 -9.11 -28.98 43.78
CA GLU A 6 -9.72 -28.41 42.59
C GLU A 6 -8.60 -27.80 41.70
N LYS A 7 -8.55 -28.22 40.44
CA LYS A 7 -7.67 -27.70 39.39
C LYS A 7 -8.58 -27.07 38.34
N ASP A 8 -8.37 -25.79 38.08
CA ASP A 8 -8.99 -25.05 36.97
C ASP A 8 -7.92 -24.67 35.91
N PRO A 9 -8.33 -24.33 34.68
CA PRO A 9 -7.90 -25.09 33.51
C PRO A 9 -6.69 -24.54 32.76
N GLU A 10 -6.12 -25.49 32.02
CA GLU A 10 -5.02 -25.45 31.05
C GLU A 10 -5.19 -24.34 29.99
N TYR A 11 -4.28 -23.36 30.00
CA TYR A 11 -4.02 -22.48 28.86
C TYR A 11 -3.03 -23.18 27.92
N PRO A 12 -3.22 -23.17 26.59
CA PRO A 12 -2.31 -23.82 25.67
C PRO A 12 -0.94 -23.15 25.70
N GLU A 13 0.07 -23.96 26.00
CA GLU A 13 1.48 -23.61 26.02
C GLU A 13 1.91 -23.07 24.65
N TYR A 14 2.25 -21.80 24.59
CA TYR A 14 2.83 -21.18 23.42
C TYR A 14 4.18 -21.86 23.16
N ARG A 15 4.28 -22.64 22.08
CA ARG A 15 5.56 -23.18 21.61
C ARG A 15 6.57 -22.05 21.52
N GLU A 16 7.53 -22.06 22.44
CA GLU A 16 8.65 -21.16 22.47
C GLU A 16 9.48 -21.41 21.20
N TYR A 17 9.58 -20.41 20.33
CA TYR A 17 10.43 -20.49 19.15
C TYR A 17 11.89 -20.56 19.62
N GLN A 18 12.45 -21.76 19.61
CA GLN A 18 13.86 -22.00 19.90
C GLN A 18 14.71 -21.12 18.97
N ARG A 19 15.49 -20.22 19.58
CA ARG A 19 16.47 -19.40 18.86
C ARG A 19 17.56 -20.35 18.37
N LEU A 20 17.62 -20.57 17.05
CA LEU A 20 18.77 -21.26 16.43
C LEU A 20 20.04 -20.51 16.84
N GLU A 21 21.02 -21.25 17.37
CA GLU A 21 22.34 -20.71 17.69
C GLU A 21 22.98 -20.18 16.40
N ASP A 22 23.57 -18.98 16.49
CA ASP A 22 24.20 -18.30 15.36
C ASP A 22 25.40 -19.12 14.87
N CYS A 23 25.23 -19.92 13.83
CA CYS A 23 26.36 -20.51 13.11
C CYS A 23 27.09 -19.38 12.36
N GLU A 24 28.32 -19.08 12.77
CA GLU A 24 29.23 -18.20 12.04
C GLU A 24 29.58 -18.85 10.68
N GLU A 25 28.86 -18.46 9.62
CA GLU A 25 29.25 -18.80 8.25
C GLU A 25 30.37 -17.86 7.78
N ASP A 26 31.62 -18.28 7.96
CA ASP A 26 32.77 -17.71 7.24
C ASP A 26 32.71 -18.17 5.77
N SER A 27 32.19 -17.32 4.89
CA SER A 27 32.25 -17.52 3.43
C SER A 27 33.54 -16.91 2.87
N PRO A 28 34.33 -17.62 2.02
CA PRO A 28 35.53 -17.07 1.39
C PRO A 28 35.20 -15.96 0.37
N PRO A 29 36.09 -14.99 0.13
CA PRO A 29 35.87 -13.93 -0.85
C PRO A 29 36.34 -14.38 -2.25
N GLY A 30 35.44 -14.35 -3.23
CA GLY A 30 35.80 -14.44 -4.65
C GLY A 30 35.07 -15.52 -5.42
N GLU A 31 33.80 -15.27 -5.77
CA GLU A 31 33.18 -15.84 -6.96
C GLU A 31 32.49 -14.68 -7.67
N ASP A 32 33.27 -14.01 -8.52
CA ASP A 32 32.75 -13.04 -9.48
C ASP A 32 31.79 -13.78 -10.42
N GLU A 33 30.61 -13.21 -10.61
CA GLU A 33 29.56 -13.73 -11.50
C GLU A 33 30.14 -13.88 -12.92
N GLU A 34 30.45 -15.11 -13.33
CA GLU A 34 30.73 -15.41 -14.73
C GLU A 34 29.47 -15.10 -15.55
N GLU A 35 29.51 -13.96 -16.23
CA GLU A 35 28.52 -13.51 -17.20
C GLU A 35 28.54 -14.47 -18.40
N LEU A 36 27.84 -15.60 -18.27
CA LEU A 36 27.65 -16.57 -19.33
C LEU A 36 26.75 -15.96 -20.43
N LEU A 37 27.36 -15.26 -21.39
CA LEU A 37 26.72 -14.70 -22.58
C LEU A 37 26.19 -15.83 -23.48
N LEU A 38 24.96 -16.25 -23.24
CA LEU A 38 24.27 -17.26 -24.03
C LEU A 38 23.44 -16.56 -25.13
N HIS A 39 23.98 -16.51 -26.34
CA HIS A 39 23.31 -15.98 -27.52
C HIS A 39 22.22 -16.96 -27.99
N VAL A 40 20.95 -16.61 -27.79
CA VAL A 40 19.79 -17.39 -28.26
C VAL A 40 19.17 -16.66 -29.45
N THR A 41 18.96 -17.40 -30.54
CA THR A 41 18.39 -16.93 -31.80
C THR A 41 16.94 -16.45 -31.62
N GLU A 42 16.62 -15.32 -32.24
CA GLU A 42 15.35 -14.60 -32.13
C GLU A 42 14.16 -15.44 -32.65
N GLY A 43 13.34 -15.93 -31.72
CA GLY A 43 11.96 -16.37 -31.96
C GLY A 43 10.96 -15.28 -31.54
N PRO A 44 9.67 -15.39 -31.91
CA PRO A 44 8.73 -14.28 -31.91
C PRO A 44 8.59 -13.62 -30.53
N THR A 45 8.63 -12.30 -30.56
CA THR A 45 8.84 -11.36 -29.46
C THR A 45 7.68 -11.32 -28.45
N ASP A 46 7.64 -12.27 -27.52
CA ASP A 46 6.88 -12.09 -26.29
C ASP A 46 7.75 -11.37 -25.23
N SER A 47 7.30 -10.18 -24.81
CA SER A 47 7.99 -9.24 -23.91
C SER A 47 8.45 -9.79 -22.54
N TRP A 48 8.19 -11.06 -22.24
CA TRP A 48 8.28 -11.66 -20.90
C TRP A 48 9.48 -12.59 -20.70
N HIS A 49 10.34 -12.76 -21.71
CA HIS A 49 11.44 -13.73 -21.69
C HIS A 49 12.66 -13.36 -20.82
N HIS A 50 12.79 -12.11 -20.31
CA HIS A 50 13.98 -11.66 -19.57
C HIS A 50 13.67 -10.73 -18.39
N ILE A 51 12.90 -11.19 -17.42
CA ILE A 51 12.65 -10.38 -16.22
C ILE A 51 13.77 -10.61 -15.20
N LYS A 52 14.77 -9.70 -15.19
CA LYS A 52 15.97 -9.75 -14.32
C LYS A 52 15.67 -9.80 -12.81
N ASP A 53 14.51 -9.31 -12.38
CA ASP A 53 14.08 -9.37 -10.98
C ASP A 53 12.60 -9.74 -10.94
N LEU A 54 12.31 -10.93 -10.41
CA LEU A 54 10.95 -11.43 -10.24
C LEU A 54 10.18 -10.66 -9.19
N ASP A 55 10.85 -10.15 -8.15
CA ASP A 55 10.18 -9.24 -7.23
C ASP A 55 9.81 -7.99 -8.03
N SER A 56 10.70 -7.44 -8.86
CA SER A 56 10.33 -6.42 -9.86
C SER A 56 9.33 -6.89 -10.93
N PHE A 57 9.14 -8.18 -11.24
CA PHE A 57 8.05 -8.64 -12.13
C PHE A 57 6.70 -8.54 -11.42
N PHE A 58 6.67 -9.03 -10.19
CA PHE A 58 5.54 -8.95 -9.29
C PHE A 58 5.32 -7.51 -8.80
N THR A 59 6.30 -6.60 -8.89
CA THR A 59 6.29 -5.25 -8.30
C THR A 59 6.64 -4.13 -9.29
N LYS A 60 6.74 -4.37 -10.61
CA LYS A 60 7.21 -3.34 -11.57
C LYS A 60 6.14 -2.27 -11.70
N ILE A 61 6.53 -1.05 -11.37
CA ILE A 61 6.96 -0.06 -12.35
C ILE A 61 7.72 1.00 -11.55
N SER A 62 9.04 0.89 -11.63
CA SER A 62 9.96 1.85 -11.04
C SER A 62 9.96 3.12 -11.92
N TRP A 63 9.11 4.12 -11.67
CA TRP A 63 9.35 5.50 -12.16
C TRP A 63 9.17 6.59 -11.10
N HIS A 64 10.30 7.21 -10.73
CA HIS A 64 10.50 8.61 -10.31
C HIS A 64 9.31 9.30 -9.60
N SER A 65 8.73 8.63 -8.63
CA SER A 65 7.78 9.21 -7.69
C SER A 65 8.15 8.73 -6.32
N PRO A 66 7.72 9.45 -5.27
CA PRO A 66 7.93 9.00 -3.91
C PRO A 66 7.34 7.59 -3.71
N TRP A 67 8.18 6.56 -3.90
CA TRP A 67 7.90 5.12 -3.79
C TRP A 67 7.26 4.76 -2.44
N PHE A 68 7.49 5.64 -1.47
CA PHE A 68 6.95 5.57 -0.13
C PHE A 68 5.44 5.76 -0.08
N LEU A 69 4.80 6.48 -1.01
CA LEU A 69 3.38 6.83 -0.84
C LEU A 69 2.41 5.71 -1.26
N ASN A 70 2.79 4.81 -2.18
CA ASN A 70 1.95 3.70 -2.61
C ASN A 70 2.79 2.49 -3.08
N PRO A 71 2.54 1.28 -2.55
CA PRO A 71 3.21 0.08 -3.02
C PRO A 71 2.82 -0.22 -4.48
N PRO A 72 3.74 -0.80 -5.28
CA PRO A 72 3.48 -1.12 -6.68
C PRO A 72 2.41 -2.23 -6.84
N PRO A 73 1.76 -2.30 -8.01
CA PRO A 73 0.75 -3.31 -8.27
C PRO A 73 1.38 -4.72 -8.28
N HIS A 74 0.69 -5.69 -7.66
CA HIS A 74 1.11 -7.09 -7.60
C HIS A 74 0.07 -8.01 -8.24
N ILE A 75 0.53 -9.08 -8.90
CA ILE A 75 -0.31 -10.14 -9.49
C ILE A 75 -1.32 -10.67 -8.46
N TYR A 76 -0.87 -10.94 -7.24
CA TYR A 76 -1.74 -11.34 -6.14
C TYR A 76 -2.80 -10.28 -5.78
N HIS A 77 -2.42 -9.00 -5.71
CA HIS A 77 -3.36 -7.92 -5.39
C HIS A 77 -4.40 -7.72 -6.50
N PHE A 78 -4.01 -7.90 -7.77
CA PHE A 78 -4.91 -7.85 -8.91
C PHE A 78 -5.97 -8.95 -8.86
N HIS A 79 -5.58 -10.18 -8.47
CA HIS A 79 -6.53 -11.27 -8.23
C HIS A 79 -7.47 -10.97 -7.06
N GLN A 80 -6.93 -10.52 -5.93
CA GLN A 80 -7.72 -10.22 -4.72
C GLN A 80 -8.70 -9.05 -4.90
N ARG A 81 -8.44 -8.14 -5.85
CA ARG A 81 -9.35 -7.03 -6.18
C ARG A 81 -10.34 -7.36 -7.30
N ASN A 82 -10.52 -8.64 -7.64
CA ASN A 82 -11.46 -9.09 -8.68
C ASN A 82 -11.19 -8.46 -10.05
N GLY A 83 -9.92 -8.20 -10.37
CA GLY A 83 -9.48 -7.79 -11.70
C GLY A 83 -9.46 -6.30 -11.98
N PHE A 84 -9.23 -5.97 -13.24
CA PHE A 84 -8.88 -4.62 -13.69
C PHE A 84 -10.00 -3.59 -13.46
N ALA A 85 -11.24 -3.90 -13.84
CA ALA A 85 -12.34 -2.94 -13.78
C ALA A 85 -12.62 -2.47 -12.35
N CYS A 86 -12.68 -3.39 -11.39
CA CYS A 86 -12.88 -3.11 -9.97
C CYS A 86 -11.78 -2.20 -9.41
N VAL A 87 -10.51 -2.46 -9.76
CA VAL A 87 -9.37 -1.63 -9.36
C VAL A 87 -9.50 -0.21 -9.92
N VAL A 88 -9.83 -0.08 -11.21
CA VAL A 88 -9.99 1.23 -11.86
C VAL A 88 -11.12 2.03 -11.25
N VAL A 89 -12.29 1.40 -11.06
CA VAL A 89 -13.44 2.05 -10.44
C VAL A 89 -13.10 2.51 -9.02
N SER A 90 -12.43 1.66 -8.24
CA SER A 90 -11.96 2.02 -6.89
C SER A 90 -11.04 3.24 -6.91
N ASP A 91 -10.03 3.25 -7.77
CA ASP A 91 -9.07 4.36 -7.87
C ASP A 91 -9.74 5.67 -8.33
N VAL A 92 -10.71 5.59 -9.25
CA VAL A 92 -11.51 6.75 -9.70
C VAL A 92 -12.38 7.27 -8.57
N LEU A 93 -13.09 6.40 -7.84
CA LEU A 93 -13.93 6.79 -6.72
C LEU A 93 -13.12 7.44 -5.60
N GLU A 94 -11.91 6.96 -5.31
CA GLU A 94 -11.02 7.60 -4.33
C GLU A 94 -10.62 9.03 -4.74
N LEU A 95 -10.32 9.26 -6.03
CA LEU A 95 -9.98 10.59 -6.55
C LEU A 95 -11.19 11.54 -6.51
N VAL A 96 -12.37 11.03 -6.85
CA VAL A 96 -13.63 11.77 -6.77
C VAL A 96 -13.98 12.10 -5.33
N GLN A 97 -13.79 11.18 -4.39
CA GLN A 97 -14.04 11.40 -2.97
C GLN A 97 -13.18 12.53 -2.41
N PHE A 98 -11.89 12.58 -2.76
CA PHE A 98 -11.03 13.69 -2.35
C PHE A 98 -11.53 15.03 -2.89
N LEU A 99 -11.84 15.09 -4.19
CA LEU A 99 -12.35 16.30 -4.82
C LEU A 99 -13.66 16.75 -4.16
N PHE A 100 -14.58 15.81 -3.92
CA PHE A 100 -15.85 16.07 -3.25
C PHE A 100 -15.63 16.65 -1.85
N VAL A 101 -14.79 16.04 -1.01
CA VAL A 101 -14.54 16.54 0.36
C VAL A 101 -13.98 17.95 0.33
N VAL A 102 -12.99 18.24 -0.51
CA VAL A 102 -12.38 19.57 -0.60
C VAL A 102 -13.37 20.61 -1.13
N THR A 103 -14.04 20.32 -2.26
CA THR A 103 -14.98 21.25 -2.89
C THR A 103 -16.21 21.51 -2.03
N PHE A 104 -16.80 20.46 -1.45
CA PHE A 104 -17.96 20.57 -0.58
C PHE A 104 -17.63 21.31 0.71
N SER A 105 -16.48 21.05 1.32
CA SER A 105 -16.03 21.80 2.50
C SER A 105 -15.81 23.28 2.18
N THR A 106 -15.17 23.60 1.05
CA THR A 106 -15.01 24.99 0.59
C THR A 106 -16.36 25.65 0.30
N PHE A 107 -17.30 24.93 -0.33
CA PHE A 107 -18.64 25.42 -0.59
C PHE A 107 -19.37 25.80 0.72
N LEU A 108 -19.36 24.92 1.72
CA LEU A 108 -19.96 25.20 3.03
C LEU A 108 -19.28 26.39 3.74
N LEU A 109 -17.98 26.56 3.59
CA LEU A 109 -17.25 27.65 4.27
C LEU A 109 -17.42 29.02 3.60
N CYS A 110 -17.61 29.07 2.27
CA CYS A 110 -17.55 30.33 1.51
C CYS A 110 -18.82 30.71 0.74
N CYS A 111 -19.60 29.72 0.31
CA CYS A 111 -20.76 29.95 -0.56
C CYS A 111 -22.09 29.89 0.19
N VAL A 112 -22.12 29.45 1.45
CA VAL A 112 -23.34 29.41 2.27
C VAL A 112 -23.39 30.64 3.19
N ASP A 113 -24.48 31.39 3.11
CA ASP A 113 -24.80 32.47 4.04
C ASP A 113 -25.59 31.92 5.23
N TYR A 114 -24.87 31.66 6.32
CA TYR A 114 -25.46 31.12 7.55
C TYR A 114 -26.39 32.12 8.27
N ASP A 115 -26.23 33.43 8.06
CA ASP A 115 -27.10 34.43 8.69
C ASP A 115 -28.51 34.39 8.12
N VAL A 116 -28.64 34.11 6.81
CA VAL A 116 -29.92 33.90 6.13
C VAL A 116 -30.47 32.51 6.45
N LEU A 117 -29.61 31.49 6.49
CA LEU A 117 -30.01 30.11 6.79
C LEU A 117 -30.56 29.95 8.22
N PHE A 118 -29.99 30.65 9.20
CA PHE A 118 -30.44 30.64 10.60
C PHE A 118 -31.42 31.77 10.96
N ALA A 119 -31.90 32.52 9.97
CA ALA A 119 -32.87 33.61 10.14
C ALA A 119 -32.41 34.73 11.10
N THR A 120 -31.09 34.95 11.22
CA THR A 120 -30.50 36.03 12.03
C THR A 120 -30.61 37.39 11.36
N ARG A 121 -30.81 37.42 10.03
CA ARG A 121 -31.09 38.64 9.25
C ARG A 121 -32.39 38.47 8.44
N PRO A 122 -33.34 39.42 8.49
CA PRO A 122 -34.44 39.46 7.54
C PRO A 122 -33.89 39.76 6.14
N LEU A 123 -34.43 39.10 5.12
CA LEU A 123 -34.13 39.43 3.73
C LEU A 123 -34.45 40.90 3.50
N ASN A 124 -33.46 41.70 3.09
CA ASN A 124 -33.62 43.11 2.69
C ASN A 124 -34.35 43.22 1.33
N GLN A 125 -35.45 42.51 1.18
CA GLN A 125 -36.39 42.71 0.08
C GLN A 125 -37.53 43.53 0.64
N SER A 126 -37.47 44.83 0.38
CA SER A 126 -38.36 45.88 0.87
C SER A 126 -39.85 45.72 0.45
N HIS A 127 -40.29 44.55 -0.02
CA HIS A 127 -41.63 44.39 -0.61
C HIS A 127 -42.10 42.92 -0.72
N VAL A 128 -41.85 42.05 0.27
CA VAL A 128 -42.38 40.66 0.26
C VAL A 128 -42.91 40.25 1.66
N PRO A 129 -44.04 39.52 1.78
CA PRO A 129 -44.80 39.36 3.04
C PRO A 129 -44.09 38.49 4.08
N GLU A 130 -44.46 38.68 5.35
CA GLU A 130 -43.99 38.07 6.61
C GLU A 130 -43.87 36.52 6.67
N HIS A 131 -44.27 35.79 5.62
CA HIS A 131 -44.30 34.32 5.60
C HIS A 131 -43.66 33.69 4.36
N THR A 132 -42.56 34.28 3.86
CA THR A 132 -41.82 33.66 2.76
C THR A 132 -40.86 32.61 3.35
N LYS A 133 -41.16 31.33 3.13
CA LYS A 133 -40.29 30.22 3.55
C LYS A 133 -38.92 30.40 2.91
N VAL A 134 -37.88 30.56 3.72
CA VAL A 134 -36.49 30.59 3.25
C VAL A 134 -36.21 29.27 2.54
N THR A 135 -35.85 29.34 1.27
CA THR A 135 -35.49 28.16 0.50
C THR A 135 -33.97 27.97 0.53
N LEU A 136 -33.50 26.72 0.42
CA LEU A 136 -32.06 26.40 0.34
C LEU A 136 -31.28 27.25 -0.68
N PRO A 137 -31.77 27.52 -1.93
CA PRO A 137 -31.04 28.37 -2.86
C PRO A 137 -30.92 29.83 -2.42
N ASP A 138 -31.80 30.33 -1.54
CA ASP A 138 -31.70 31.71 -1.03
C ASP A 138 -30.51 31.90 -0.08
N ALA A 139 -30.08 30.81 0.57
CA ALA A 139 -28.89 30.80 1.44
C ALA A 139 -27.58 30.58 0.67
N VAL A 140 -27.65 30.25 -0.63
CA VAL A 140 -26.46 30.02 -1.47
C VAL A 140 -26.10 31.29 -2.21
N LEU A 141 -24.91 31.83 -1.92
CA LEU A 141 -24.38 33.03 -2.56
C LEU A 141 -24.14 32.78 -4.06
N PRO A 142 -24.40 33.78 -4.92
CA PRO A 142 -24.12 33.65 -6.35
C PRO A 142 -22.62 33.47 -6.59
N ALA A 143 -22.27 32.66 -7.59
CA ALA A 143 -20.90 32.26 -7.94
C ALA A 143 -19.85 33.40 -7.92
N PRO A 144 -20.08 34.60 -8.49
CA PRO A 144 -19.08 35.68 -8.46
C PRO A 144 -18.81 36.21 -7.05
N GLN A 145 -19.82 36.24 -6.16
CA GLN A 145 -19.66 36.67 -4.78
C GLN A 145 -18.89 35.62 -3.96
N CYS A 146 -19.20 34.34 -4.15
CA CYS A 146 -18.43 33.26 -3.51
C CYS A 146 -16.96 33.27 -3.96
N ALA A 147 -16.69 33.44 -5.27
CA ALA A 147 -15.32 33.54 -5.79
C ALA A 147 -14.56 34.74 -5.23
N ARG A 148 -15.24 35.86 -4.96
CA ARG A 148 -14.63 37.04 -4.32
C ARG A 148 -14.28 36.77 -2.86
N ARG A 149 -15.17 36.13 -2.08
CA ARG A 149 -14.87 35.70 -0.70
C ARG A 149 -13.70 34.73 -0.66
N LEU A 150 -13.67 33.78 -1.60
CA LEU A 150 -12.58 32.81 -1.72
C LEU A 150 -11.24 33.48 -2.00
N ARG A 151 -11.18 34.41 -2.96
CA ARG A 151 -9.96 35.18 -3.26
C ARG A 151 -9.57 36.15 -2.15
N GLY A 152 -10.53 36.63 -1.36
CA GLY A 152 -10.28 37.51 -0.22
C GLY A 152 -9.57 36.81 0.94
N SER A 153 -9.74 35.49 1.09
CA SER A 153 -9.08 34.69 2.11
C SER A 153 -7.81 34.03 1.57
N GLY A 154 -6.66 34.68 1.77
CA GLY A 154 -5.36 34.16 1.34
C GLY A 154 -5.01 32.78 1.92
N TRP A 155 -5.41 32.51 3.16
CA TRP A 155 -5.22 31.21 3.81
C TRP A 155 -6.01 30.09 3.13
N LEU A 156 -7.29 30.33 2.83
CA LEU A 156 -8.13 29.34 2.17
C LEU A 156 -7.67 29.09 0.73
N LEU A 157 -7.26 30.15 0.01
CA LEU A 157 -6.66 30.03 -1.30
C LEU A 157 -5.37 29.18 -1.26
N PHE A 158 -4.50 29.41 -0.28
CA PHE A 158 -3.29 28.59 -0.07
C PHE A 158 -3.62 27.11 0.17
N LEU A 159 -4.58 26.82 1.05
CA LEU A 159 -5.03 25.45 1.31
C LEU A 159 -5.62 24.77 0.07
N LEU A 160 -6.39 25.49 -0.75
CA LEU A 160 -6.93 24.98 -2.00
C LEU A 160 -5.85 24.69 -3.05
N VAL A 161 -4.84 25.57 -3.17
CA VAL A 161 -3.70 25.34 -4.05
C VAL A 161 -2.94 24.09 -3.61
N LEU A 162 -2.67 23.95 -2.31
CA LEU A 162 -2.01 22.76 -1.76
C LEU A 162 -2.85 21.49 -2.01
N ALA A 163 -4.16 21.54 -1.76
CA ALA A 163 -5.06 20.43 -2.02
C ALA A 163 -5.10 20.05 -3.52
N GLY A 164 -5.10 21.05 -4.42
CA GLY A 164 -5.01 20.85 -5.86
C GLY A 164 -3.70 20.18 -6.29
N MET A 165 -2.57 20.60 -5.71
CA MET A 165 -1.27 19.96 -5.95
C MET A 165 -1.25 18.50 -5.47
N VAL A 166 -1.77 18.23 -4.27
CA VAL A 166 -1.89 16.86 -3.75
C VAL A 166 -2.79 16.01 -4.63
N TRP A 167 -3.93 16.54 -5.08
CA TRP A 167 -4.82 15.85 -5.99
C TRP A 167 -4.16 15.55 -7.33
N LEU A 168 -3.42 16.50 -7.91
CA LEU A 168 -2.68 16.29 -9.15
C LEU A 168 -1.61 15.21 -8.98
N CYS A 169 -0.85 15.23 -7.89
CA CYS A 169 0.11 14.16 -7.58
C CYS A 169 -0.59 12.80 -7.48
N ARG A 170 -1.74 12.72 -6.78
CA ARG A 170 -2.53 11.48 -6.68
C ARG A 170 -3.04 11.01 -8.03
N LEU A 171 -3.51 11.91 -8.89
CA LEU A 171 -3.97 11.60 -10.23
C LEU A 171 -2.83 11.01 -11.07
N VAL A 172 -1.68 11.68 -11.10
CA VAL A 172 -0.51 11.22 -11.85
C VAL A 172 -0.04 9.86 -11.32
N THR A 173 -0.03 9.65 -10.00
CA THR A 173 0.26 8.33 -9.42
C THR A 173 -0.76 7.27 -9.84
N ALA A 174 -2.06 7.57 -9.79
CA ALA A 174 -3.11 6.65 -10.21
C ALA A 174 -2.99 6.26 -11.70
N LEU A 175 -2.68 7.23 -12.57
CA LEU A 175 -2.43 6.97 -13.99
C LEU A 175 -1.23 6.05 -14.20
N ARG A 176 -0.12 6.26 -13.47
CA ARG A 176 1.03 5.34 -13.56
C ARG A 176 0.69 3.93 -13.06
N ARG A 177 -0.10 3.82 -11.99
CA ARG A 177 -0.59 2.51 -11.50
C ARG A 177 -1.48 1.82 -12.53
N LEU A 178 -2.31 2.58 -13.23
CA LEU A 178 -3.20 2.05 -14.28
C LEU A 178 -2.40 1.35 -15.39
N VAL A 179 -1.29 1.95 -15.82
CA VAL A 179 -0.38 1.33 -16.79
C VAL A 179 0.17 0.01 -16.28
N GLY A 180 0.62 -0.05 -15.02
CA GLY A 180 1.10 -1.31 -14.42
C GLY A 180 0.01 -2.38 -14.31
N TYR A 181 -1.22 -2.00 -13.93
CA TYR A 181 -2.34 -2.93 -13.91
C TYR A 181 -2.75 -3.41 -15.30
N TRP A 182 -2.56 -2.59 -16.33
CA TRP A 182 -2.80 -2.98 -17.71
C TRP A 182 -1.81 -4.04 -18.18
N GLU A 183 -0.53 -3.89 -17.83
CA GLU A 183 0.49 -4.91 -18.10
C GLU A 183 0.16 -6.22 -17.39
N ILE A 184 -0.25 -6.17 -16.12
CA ILE A 184 -0.69 -7.36 -15.37
C ILE A 184 -1.92 -8.00 -16.03
N ARG A 185 -2.92 -7.21 -16.45
CA ARG A 185 -4.09 -7.72 -17.19
C ARG A 185 -3.66 -8.45 -18.47
N SER A 186 -2.73 -7.87 -19.22
CA SER A 186 -2.18 -8.47 -20.43
C SER A 186 -1.49 -9.80 -20.12
N PHE A 187 -0.71 -9.86 -19.04
CA PHE A 187 -0.09 -11.09 -18.57
C PHE A 187 -1.12 -12.18 -18.20
N TYR A 188 -2.18 -11.83 -17.45
CA TYR A 188 -3.24 -12.78 -17.12
C TYR A 188 -3.95 -13.34 -18.36
N THR A 189 -4.24 -12.47 -19.32
CA THR A 189 -5.02 -12.84 -20.52
C THR A 189 -4.16 -13.62 -21.52
N ARG A 190 -2.94 -13.15 -21.81
CA ARG A 190 -2.08 -13.71 -22.86
C ARG A 190 -1.21 -14.86 -22.38
N ALA A 191 -0.62 -14.75 -21.19
CA ALA A 191 0.31 -15.74 -20.67
C ALA A 191 -0.43 -16.83 -19.87
N LEU A 192 -1.23 -16.45 -18.87
CA LEU A 192 -1.95 -17.44 -18.04
C LEU A 192 -3.20 -18.03 -18.73
N GLY A 193 -3.68 -17.39 -19.80
CA GLY A 193 -4.87 -17.79 -20.53
C GLY A 193 -6.15 -17.64 -19.71
N ILE A 194 -6.19 -16.70 -18.76
CA ILE A 194 -7.38 -16.42 -17.92
C ILE A 194 -7.99 -15.11 -18.44
N PRO A 195 -9.19 -15.15 -19.06
CA PRO A 195 -9.86 -13.93 -19.49
C PRO A 195 -10.31 -13.11 -18.27
N ALA A 196 -10.41 -11.79 -18.43
CA ALA A 196 -10.71 -10.88 -17.33
C ALA A 196 -12.06 -11.17 -16.64
N ASP A 197 -13.03 -11.70 -17.38
CA ASP A 197 -14.39 -11.98 -16.90
C ASP A 197 -14.45 -13.25 -16.04
N GLU A 198 -13.51 -14.18 -16.22
CA GLU A 198 -13.45 -15.43 -15.46
C GLU A 198 -12.53 -15.35 -14.24
N LEU A 199 -11.80 -14.25 -14.05
CA LEU A 199 -10.84 -14.11 -12.95
C LEU A 199 -11.50 -14.33 -11.57
N CYS A 200 -12.76 -13.90 -11.42
CA CYS A 200 -13.53 -14.09 -10.18
C CYS A 200 -13.88 -15.56 -9.91
N ASN A 201 -13.93 -16.40 -10.95
CA ASN A 201 -14.26 -17.82 -10.83
C ASN A 201 -13.04 -18.68 -10.48
N HIS A 202 -11.83 -18.10 -10.56
CA HIS A 202 -10.58 -18.79 -10.28
C HIS A 202 -10.11 -18.54 -8.84
N SER A 203 -9.87 -19.61 -8.09
CA SER A 203 -9.19 -19.53 -6.80
C SER A 203 -7.71 -19.14 -6.98
N TRP A 204 -7.10 -18.54 -5.96
CA TRP A 204 -5.67 -18.21 -5.98
C TRP A 204 -4.79 -19.43 -6.26
N GLN A 205 -5.14 -20.60 -5.70
CA GLN A 205 -4.44 -21.86 -5.96
C GLN A 205 -4.45 -22.23 -7.45
N SER A 206 -5.58 -22.03 -8.14
CA SER A 206 -5.66 -22.30 -9.58
C SER A 206 -4.80 -21.34 -10.41
N VAL A 207 -4.73 -20.07 -10.01
CA VAL A 207 -3.86 -19.05 -10.63
C VAL A 207 -2.39 -19.40 -10.39
N GLN A 208 -2.05 -19.79 -9.16
CA GLN A 208 -0.70 -20.18 -8.77
C GLN A 208 -0.23 -21.43 -9.53
N ALA A 209 -1.07 -22.46 -9.65
CA ALA A 209 -0.75 -23.66 -10.42
C ALA A 209 -0.46 -23.35 -11.90
N ARG A 210 -1.25 -22.44 -12.50
CA ARG A 210 -1.03 -21.96 -13.88
C ARG A 210 0.25 -21.16 -14.02
N LEU A 211 0.57 -20.32 -13.04
CA LEU A 211 1.81 -19.56 -12.99
C LEU A 211 3.04 -20.49 -12.93
N LEU A 212 2.99 -21.52 -12.08
CA LEU A 212 4.04 -22.54 -12.00
C LEU A 212 4.18 -23.36 -13.28
N ALA A 213 3.05 -23.75 -13.88
CA ALA A 213 3.05 -24.46 -15.16
C ALA A 213 3.62 -23.61 -16.31
N LEU A 214 3.32 -22.31 -16.32
CA LEU A 214 3.86 -21.36 -17.29
C LEU A 214 5.37 -21.23 -17.13
N GLN A 215 5.87 -21.11 -15.90
CA GLN A 215 7.31 -21.01 -15.65
C GLN A 215 8.10 -22.23 -16.16
N ARG A 216 7.53 -23.44 -16.06
CA ARG A 216 8.16 -24.66 -16.59
C ARG A 216 8.29 -24.63 -18.12
N ARG A 217 7.36 -23.94 -18.81
CA ARG A 217 7.33 -23.82 -20.28
C ARG A 217 8.14 -22.63 -20.78
N GLN A 218 8.14 -21.54 -20.04
CA GLN A 218 8.82 -20.29 -20.34
C GLN A 218 9.55 -19.83 -19.08
N PRO A 219 10.89 -19.91 -19.02
CA PRO A 219 11.62 -19.49 -17.84
C PRO A 219 11.49 -17.97 -17.69
N LEU A 220 10.57 -17.55 -16.80
CA LEU A 220 10.41 -16.16 -16.35
C LEU A 220 11.61 -15.70 -15.49
N CYS A 221 12.56 -16.59 -15.18
CA CYS A 221 13.60 -16.44 -14.16
C CYS A 221 14.97 -16.83 -14.72
N VAL A 222 16.00 -16.03 -14.42
CA VAL A 222 17.39 -16.31 -14.82
C VAL A 222 18.07 -17.41 -13.95
N PRO A 223 17.73 -17.61 -12.65
CA PRO A 223 18.21 -18.79 -11.93
C PRO A 223 17.35 -20.03 -12.24
N ARG A 224 18.00 -21.10 -12.73
CA ARG A 224 17.43 -22.39 -13.16
C ARG A 224 16.84 -23.27 -12.03
N ARG A 225 16.20 -22.71 -11.01
CA ARG A 225 15.53 -23.50 -9.96
C ARG A 225 14.02 -23.43 -10.14
N GLU A 226 13.36 -24.59 -10.15
CA GLU A 226 11.89 -24.65 -10.20
C GLU A 226 11.33 -23.82 -9.04
N LEU A 227 10.47 -22.85 -9.35
CA LEU A 227 9.82 -22.05 -8.30
C LEU A 227 8.80 -22.94 -7.60
N THR A 228 8.82 -22.95 -6.29
CA THR A 228 7.82 -23.69 -5.50
C THR A 228 6.63 -22.78 -5.15
N GLU A 229 5.53 -23.40 -4.75
CA GLU A 229 4.40 -22.64 -4.19
C GLU A 229 4.83 -21.81 -2.98
N LEU A 230 5.70 -22.37 -2.13
CA LEU A 230 6.21 -21.72 -0.93
C LEU A 230 7.05 -20.47 -1.28
N ASP A 231 7.84 -20.52 -2.34
CA ASP A 231 8.65 -19.38 -2.77
C ASP A 231 7.79 -18.18 -3.18
N ILE A 232 6.66 -18.42 -3.86
CA ILE A 232 5.70 -17.38 -4.23
C ILE A 232 5.13 -16.73 -2.96
N HIS A 233 4.74 -17.54 -1.96
CA HIS A 233 4.23 -17.03 -0.69
C HIS A 233 5.28 -16.18 0.05
N HIS A 234 6.53 -16.66 0.13
CA HIS A 234 7.60 -15.93 0.78
C HIS A 234 7.90 -14.59 0.11
N ARG A 235 7.77 -14.49 -1.22
CA ARG A 235 7.95 -13.22 -1.95
C ARG A 235 6.81 -12.24 -1.69
N ILE A 236 5.56 -12.70 -1.80
CA ILE A 236 4.37 -11.85 -1.57
C ILE A 236 4.32 -11.35 -0.12
N LEU A 237 4.61 -12.23 0.83
CA LEU A 237 4.39 -11.96 2.25
C LEU A 237 5.66 -11.54 3.00
N ARG A 238 6.82 -11.41 2.35
CA ARG A 238 8.13 -11.15 2.98
C ARG A 238 8.04 -10.14 4.13
N PHE A 239 7.65 -8.90 3.82
CA PHE A 239 7.60 -7.83 4.81
C PHE A 239 6.46 -7.98 5.83
N ARG A 240 5.35 -8.60 5.44
CA ARG A 240 4.25 -8.92 6.38
C ARG A 240 4.69 -9.94 7.41
N ASN A 241 5.41 -10.98 7.00
CA ASN A 241 5.95 -12.00 7.88
C ASN A 241 6.95 -11.39 8.87
N TYR A 242 7.80 -10.45 8.44
CA TYR A 242 8.66 -9.68 9.36
C TYR A 242 7.85 -8.87 10.37
N THR A 243 6.84 -8.11 9.94
CA THR A 243 6.00 -7.32 10.85
C THR A 243 5.30 -8.20 11.88
N VAL A 244 4.69 -9.32 11.44
CA VAL A 244 4.05 -10.29 12.35
C VAL A 244 5.05 -10.84 13.35
N ALA A 245 6.24 -11.25 12.89
CA ALA A 245 7.27 -11.76 13.78
C ALA A 245 7.73 -10.71 14.81
N MET A 246 7.92 -9.46 14.41
CA MET A 246 8.33 -8.38 15.30
C MET A 246 7.26 -8.02 16.33
N VAL A 247 5.98 -8.01 15.95
CA VAL A 247 4.87 -7.79 16.89
C VAL A 247 4.76 -8.96 17.88
N ASN A 248 4.80 -10.21 17.40
CA ASN A 248 4.69 -11.40 18.24
C ASN A 248 5.85 -11.49 19.25
N LYS A 249 7.06 -11.14 18.82
CA LYS A 249 8.25 -11.07 19.68
C LYS A 249 8.32 -9.80 20.53
N SER A 250 7.29 -8.95 20.49
CA SER A 250 7.21 -7.69 21.24
C SER A 250 8.43 -6.77 21.01
N LEU A 251 9.01 -6.80 19.80
CA LEU A 251 10.12 -5.94 19.40
C LEU A 251 9.66 -4.52 19.04
N LEU A 252 8.38 -4.37 18.70
CA LEU A 252 7.77 -3.08 18.40
C LEU A 252 7.03 -2.53 19.63
N PRO A 253 7.19 -1.24 19.95
CA PRO A 253 6.52 -0.62 21.08
C PRO A 253 5.06 -0.34 20.75
N VAL A 254 4.24 -1.40 20.73
CA VAL A 254 2.80 -1.32 20.44
C VAL A 254 1.94 -1.36 21.70
N ARG A 255 2.51 -1.68 22.86
CA ARG A 255 1.79 -1.73 24.14
C ARG A 255 2.25 -0.59 25.03
N PHE A 256 1.31 0.22 25.50
CA PHE A 256 1.53 1.37 26.37
C PHE A 256 0.72 1.21 27.64
N HIS A 257 1.23 1.74 28.75
CA HIS A 257 0.47 1.79 30.01
C HIS A 257 0.09 3.25 30.29
N LEU A 258 -1.21 3.54 30.20
CA LEU A 258 -1.73 4.87 30.46
C LEU A 258 -2.19 4.97 31.92
N PRO A 259 -1.87 6.07 32.64
CA PRO A 259 -2.10 6.19 34.09
C PRO A 259 -3.57 6.10 34.53
N LEU A 260 -4.53 6.22 33.60
CA LEU A 260 -5.97 6.13 33.87
C LEU A 260 -6.70 5.00 33.13
N LEU A 261 -6.15 4.52 32.01
CA LEU A 261 -6.79 3.52 31.15
C LEU A 261 -6.13 2.13 31.26
N GLY A 262 -4.98 2.02 31.94
CA GLY A 262 -4.23 0.77 32.03
C GLY A 262 -3.51 0.42 30.71
N PRO A 263 -3.31 -0.87 30.40
CA PRO A 263 -2.58 -1.31 29.21
C PRO A 263 -3.40 -1.12 27.93
N VAL A 264 -2.87 -0.35 26.99
CA VAL A 264 -3.49 -0.07 25.68
C VAL A 264 -2.57 -0.53 24.56
N VAL A 265 -3.16 -1.10 23.51
CA VAL A 265 -2.45 -1.47 22.28
C VAL A 265 -2.65 -0.36 21.24
N PHE A 266 -1.54 0.25 20.79
CA PHE A 266 -1.55 1.32 19.81
C PHE A 266 -0.72 0.93 18.59
N LEU A 267 -1.40 0.45 17.55
CA LEU A 267 -0.81 0.17 16.24
C LEU A 267 -1.74 0.73 15.15
N THR A 268 -1.63 2.04 14.89
CA THR A 268 -2.42 2.68 13.83
C THR A 268 -1.84 2.38 12.46
N ARG A 269 -2.65 2.55 11.39
CA ARG A 269 -2.17 2.45 10.01
C ARG A 269 -1.00 3.41 9.73
N GLY A 270 -1.03 4.60 10.34
CA GLY A 270 0.05 5.59 10.24
C GLY A 270 1.33 5.12 10.91
N LEU A 271 1.26 4.56 12.12
CA LEU A 271 2.43 4.00 12.80
C LEU A 271 3.00 2.81 12.03
N GLN A 272 2.14 1.89 11.58
CA GLN A 272 2.54 0.77 10.75
C GLN A 272 3.28 1.24 9.48
N PHE A 273 2.73 2.26 8.80
CA PHE A 273 3.37 2.84 7.62
C PHE A 273 4.76 3.40 7.92
N ASN A 274 4.92 4.15 9.01
CA ASN A 274 6.21 4.72 9.41
C ASN A 274 7.23 3.63 9.75
N LEU A 275 6.81 2.56 10.44
CA LEU A 275 7.66 1.43 10.76
C LEU A 275 8.11 0.68 9.49
N GLU A 276 7.20 0.43 8.55
CA GLU A 276 7.53 -0.18 7.27
C GLU A 276 8.47 0.71 6.44
N LEU A 277 8.28 2.02 6.48
CA LEU A 277 9.14 2.98 5.80
C LEU A 277 10.56 2.96 6.39
N LEU A 278 10.68 3.00 7.72
CA LEU A 278 11.98 3.03 8.39
C LEU A 278 12.73 1.70 8.23
N LEU A 279 12.05 0.56 8.36
CA LEU A 279 12.71 -0.74 8.37
C LEU A 279 12.92 -1.34 6.97
N PHE A 280 11.99 -1.12 6.03
CA PHE A 280 11.97 -1.89 4.78
C PHE A 280 12.10 -1.05 3.50
N ARG A 281 11.53 0.17 3.45
CA ARG A 281 11.37 0.91 2.17
C ARG A 281 12.16 2.22 2.05
N GLY A 282 12.68 2.75 3.14
CA GLY A 282 13.40 4.03 3.16
C GLY A 282 14.84 3.94 2.63
N PRO A 283 15.48 5.07 2.32
CA PRO A 283 16.88 5.11 1.85
C PRO A 283 17.88 4.59 2.89
N ALA A 284 17.53 4.67 4.18
CA ALA A 284 18.30 4.13 5.30
C ALA A 284 17.75 2.79 5.82
N ALA A 285 16.81 2.16 5.10
CA ALA A 285 16.22 0.88 5.52
C ALA A 285 17.25 -0.25 5.56
N LEU A 286 16.93 -1.29 6.34
CA LEU A 286 17.78 -2.47 6.53
C LEU A 286 17.95 -3.28 5.24
N PHE A 287 16.99 -3.15 4.33
CA PHE A 287 17.00 -3.76 3.01
C PHE A 287 17.76 -2.85 2.03
N GLN A 288 18.67 -3.44 1.26
CA GLN A 288 19.36 -2.75 0.16
C GLN A 288 18.45 -2.71 -1.08
N ASN A 289 17.81 -3.85 -1.37
CA ASN A 289 16.83 -4.04 -2.43
C ASN A 289 15.56 -4.67 -1.83
N THR A 290 14.49 -4.84 -2.61
CA THR A 290 13.23 -5.46 -2.18
C THR A 290 13.37 -6.87 -1.57
N TRP A 291 14.53 -7.51 -1.77
CA TRP A 291 14.77 -8.91 -1.40
C TRP A 291 16.02 -9.20 -0.58
N SER A 292 17.01 -8.31 -0.57
CA SER A 292 18.28 -8.54 0.13
C SER A 292 18.49 -7.53 1.25
N LEU A 293 18.80 -8.06 2.43
CA LEU A 293 19.30 -7.26 3.56
C LEU A 293 20.71 -6.76 3.26
N ARG A 294 21.04 -5.56 3.74
CA ARG A 294 22.40 -5.04 3.67
C ARG A 294 23.38 -6.03 4.32
N PRO A 295 24.52 -6.35 3.69
CA PRO A 295 25.49 -7.32 4.23
C PRO A 295 25.96 -6.99 5.66
N GLN A 296 26.03 -5.70 5.98
CA GLN A 296 26.42 -5.21 7.31
C GLN A 296 25.48 -5.70 8.42
N VAL A 297 24.17 -5.81 8.14
CA VAL A 297 23.15 -6.27 9.10
C VAL A 297 23.32 -7.75 9.46
N LYS A 298 23.94 -8.54 8.56
CA LYS A 298 24.19 -9.97 8.77
C LYS A 298 25.38 -10.23 9.70
N ARG A 299 26.26 -9.23 9.92
CA ARG A 299 27.49 -9.41 10.70
C ARG A 299 27.30 -8.98 12.16
N ALA A 300 27.51 -9.90 13.09
CA ALA A 300 27.39 -9.63 14.53
C ALA A 300 28.33 -8.51 15.01
N GLY A 301 29.55 -8.42 14.45
CA GLY A 301 30.54 -7.40 14.82
C GLY A 301 30.09 -5.95 14.57
N ALA A 302 29.17 -5.72 13.62
CA ALA A 302 28.66 -4.38 13.29
C ALA A 302 27.46 -3.94 14.15
N ARG A 303 26.95 -4.81 15.05
CA ARG A 303 25.67 -4.61 15.76
C ARG A 303 25.57 -3.29 16.50
N ARG A 304 26.61 -2.89 17.25
CA ARG A 304 26.61 -1.64 18.02
C ARG A 304 26.67 -0.39 17.15
N ALA A 305 27.39 -0.46 16.03
CA ALA A 305 27.47 0.66 15.09
C ALA A 305 26.13 0.86 14.37
N LEU A 306 25.51 -0.24 13.92
CA LEU A 306 24.19 -0.22 13.28
C LEU A 306 23.09 0.26 14.22
N ALA A 307 23.09 -0.19 15.48
CA ALA A 307 22.10 0.23 16.47
C ALA A 307 22.17 1.73 16.81
N ARG A 308 23.29 2.41 16.56
CA ARG A 308 23.41 3.87 16.72
C ARG A 308 23.01 4.66 15.48
N GLY A 309 23.06 4.02 14.31
CA GLY A 309 22.73 4.64 13.03
C GLY A 309 21.26 4.49 12.62
N LEU A 310 20.53 3.58 13.26
CA LEU A 310 19.08 3.38 13.15
C LEU A 310 18.34 4.24 14.18
#